data_AF-W2QFY9-F1
#
_entry.id   AF-W2QFY9-F1
#
_cell.length_a   1.000
_cell.length_b   1.000
_cell.length_c   1.000
_cell.angle_alpha   90.00
_cell.angle_beta   90.00
_cell.angle_gamma   90.00
#
_symmetry.space_group_name_H-M   'P 1'
#
loop_
_entity.id
_entity.type
_entity.pdbx_description
1 polymer ?
#
loop_
_entity_poly.entity_id
_entity_poly.type
_entity_poly.pdbx_seq_one_letter_code
_entity_poly.pdbx_strand_id
1 'polypeptide(L)'
;MSAVVDAVFGSYDVKNTKQWRDEDLLYREQQKQWREDAIRRETEWRRADLERERRVAKLESEKRLIDARHQQLQTVSQLSAMMAFFSIMFIQEIKSLQSDTSQPLLIIYGTVGVLEFLCMLLCTLTCTLLLLALTRFVTHTLDGEVRQLSDRELDTVSPFTDWWTIKCEQEWLLAYQLFRTGASFFLVAVGLVSWIVFVRSTVASVVVSVLCVCGLLYYNLRIASRWRYLVKPSSSRRMSVPLP
;
A
#
# COMPACT_ATOMS: atom_id res chain seq x y z
N MET A 1 58.20 32.94 72.65
CA MET A 1 58.38 32.28 71.33
C MET A 1 57.45 31.09 71.13
N SER A 2 57.20 30.22 72.13
CA SER A 2 56.26 29.08 72.00
C SER A 2 54.81 29.48 71.67
N ALA A 3 54.25 30.53 72.29
CA ALA A 3 52.87 30.97 72.01
C ALA A 3 52.61 31.49 70.58
N VAL A 4 53.63 32.05 69.92
CA VAL A 4 53.52 32.53 68.53
C VAL A 4 53.55 31.35 67.56
N VAL A 5 54.36 30.33 67.88
CA VAL A 5 54.47 29.10 67.12
C VAL A 5 53.17 28.29 67.21
N ASP A 6 52.57 28.16 68.41
CA ASP A 6 51.28 27.51 68.59
C ASP A 6 50.12 28.27 67.91
N ALA A 7 50.13 29.60 67.92
CA ALA A 7 49.14 30.41 67.19
C ALA A 7 49.28 30.27 65.66
N VAL A 8 50.50 30.18 65.15
CA VAL A 8 50.77 29.97 63.72
C VAL A 8 50.37 28.55 63.31
N PHE A 9 50.73 27.52 64.07
CA PHE A 9 50.32 26.14 63.82
C PHE A 9 48.81 25.94 63.94
N GLY A 10 48.16 26.56 64.93
CA GLY A 10 46.70 26.56 65.06
C GLY A 10 46.01 27.28 63.89
N SER A 11 46.55 28.40 63.42
CA SER A 11 46.01 29.10 62.24
C SER A 11 46.18 28.30 60.94
N TYR A 12 47.24 27.51 60.83
CA TYR A 12 47.50 26.62 59.70
C TYR A 12 46.54 25.44 59.70
N ASP A 13 46.30 24.83 60.86
CA ASP A 13 45.36 23.70 61.01
C ASP A 13 43.90 24.13 60.74
N VAL A 14 43.51 25.32 61.20
CA VAL A 14 42.19 25.90 60.89
C VAL A 14 42.04 26.21 59.38
N LYS A 15 43.11 26.66 58.70
CA LYS A 15 43.08 26.86 57.25
C LYS A 15 42.99 25.54 56.50
N ASN A 16 43.74 24.53 56.92
CA ASN A 16 43.77 23.21 56.28
C ASN A 16 42.42 22.49 56.44
N THR A 17 41.83 22.51 57.63
CA THR A 17 40.50 21.94 57.88
C THR A 17 39.39 22.64 57.08
N LYS A 18 39.47 23.96 56.92
CA LYS A 18 38.56 24.71 56.04
C LYS A 18 38.76 24.31 54.57
N GLN A 19 40.01 24.24 54.10
CA GLN A 19 40.33 23.83 52.74
C GLN A 19 39.81 22.42 52.44
N TRP A 20 40.03 21.45 53.34
CA TRP A 20 39.53 20.07 53.16
C TRP A 20 38.00 20.03 53.11
N ARG A 21 37.32 20.85 53.92
CA ARG A 21 35.87 20.94 53.88
C ARG A 21 35.36 21.53 52.57
N ASP A 22 36.01 22.59 52.08
CA ASP A 22 35.65 23.22 50.81
C ASP A 22 35.90 22.25 49.64
N GLU A 23 37.01 21.52 49.65
CA GLU A 23 37.31 20.46 48.67
C GLU A 23 36.31 19.30 48.71
N ASP A 24 35.90 18.84 49.90
CA ASP A 24 34.88 17.78 50.05
C ASP A 24 33.50 18.24 49.58
N LEU A 25 33.13 19.51 49.84
CA LEU A 25 31.90 20.10 49.31
C LEU A 25 31.91 20.15 47.78
N LEU A 26 33.00 20.62 47.17
CA LEU A 26 33.16 20.65 45.71
C LEU A 26 33.13 19.24 45.11
N TYR A 27 33.78 18.27 45.75
CA TYR A 27 33.77 16.88 45.30
C TYR A 27 32.35 16.29 45.31
N ARG A 28 31.56 16.56 46.34
CA ARG A 28 30.14 16.11 46.41
C ARG A 28 29.27 16.80 45.36
N GLU A 29 29.51 18.08 45.09
CA GLU A 29 28.82 18.80 44.01
C GLU A 29 29.14 18.20 42.63
N GLN A 30 30.41 17.89 42.36
CA GLN A 30 30.82 17.21 41.13
C GLN A 30 30.18 15.82 41.00
N GLN A 31 30.15 15.04 42.09
CA GLN A 31 29.47 13.75 42.08
C GLN A 31 27.97 13.88 41.80
N LYS A 32 27.32 14.91 42.35
CA LYS A 32 25.90 15.20 42.09
C LYS A 32 25.71 15.55 40.62
N GLN A 33 26.54 16.42 40.06
CA GLN A 33 26.53 16.77 38.63
C GLN A 33 26.73 15.53 37.75
N TRP A 34 27.71 14.68 38.04
CA TRP A 34 27.94 13.46 37.26
C TRP A 34 26.75 12.48 37.30
N ARG A 35 26.05 12.38 38.44
CA ARG A 35 24.83 11.57 38.54
C ARG A 35 23.71 12.16 37.70
N GLU A 36 23.50 13.47 37.79
CA GLU A 36 22.49 14.17 37.00
C GLU A 36 22.78 14.05 35.49
N ASP A 37 24.02 14.22 35.08
CA ASP A 37 24.46 14.08 33.69
C ASP A 37 24.38 12.63 33.18
N ALA A 38 24.67 11.65 34.05
CA ALA A 38 24.50 10.24 33.70
C ALA A 38 23.02 9.90 33.46
N ILE A 39 22.13 10.37 34.34
CA ILE A 39 20.68 10.18 34.18
C ILE A 39 20.19 10.88 32.92
N ARG A 40 20.60 12.13 32.67
CA ARG A 40 20.21 12.87 31.46
C ARG A 40 20.63 12.14 30.20
N ARG A 41 21.90 11.73 30.10
CA ARG A 41 22.40 10.96 28.96
C ARG A 41 21.67 9.65 28.76
N GLU A 42 21.39 8.91 29.83
CA GLU A 42 20.61 7.67 29.74
C GLU A 42 19.18 7.93 29.24
N THR A 43 18.52 8.98 29.74
CA THR A 43 17.16 9.33 29.29
C THR A 43 17.13 9.80 27.84
N GLU A 44 18.11 10.60 27.40
CA GLU A 44 18.25 11.04 26.01
C GLU A 44 18.53 9.87 25.09
N TRP A 45 19.40 8.94 25.50
CA TRP A 45 19.71 7.76 24.71
C TRP A 45 18.50 6.85 24.57
N ARG A 46 17.78 6.56 25.67
CA ARG A 46 16.54 5.78 25.61
C ARG A 46 15.47 6.45 24.75
N ARG A 47 15.36 7.77 24.82
CA ARG A 47 14.39 8.52 24.00
C ARG A 47 14.72 8.37 22.51
N ALA A 48 15.98 8.58 22.14
CA ALA A 48 16.45 8.42 20.77
C ALA A 48 16.27 6.98 20.25
N ASP A 49 16.45 5.98 21.12
CA ASP A 49 16.26 4.57 20.76
C ASP A 49 14.77 4.25 20.50
N LEU A 50 13.88 4.68 21.40
CA LEU A 50 12.44 4.55 21.20
C LEU A 50 11.93 5.26 19.95
N GLU A 51 12.46 6.46 19.64
CA GLU A 51 12.13 7.18 18.41
C GLU A 51 12.55 6.39 17.16
N ARG A 52 13.73 5.75 17.18
CA ARG A 52 14.20 4.89 16.09
C ARG A 52 13.32 3.65 15.92
N GLU A 53 13.03 2.94 17.00
CA GLU A 53 12.18 1.75 16.98
C GLU A 53 10.79 2.05 16.40
N ARG A 54 10.17 3.17 16.83
CA ARG A 54 8.87 3.60 16.31
C ARG A 54 8.92 3.90 14.82
N ARG A 55 9.96 4.58 14.33
CA ARG A 55 10.10 4.88 12.90
C ARG A 55 10.29 3.62 12.07
N VAL A 56 11.07 2.66 12.56
CA VAL A 56 11.23 1.35 11.90
C VAL A 56 9.90 0.60 11.86
N ALA A 57 9.20 0.52 13.00
CA ALA A 57 7.89 -0.13 13.07
C ALA A 57 6.87 0.52 12.13
N LYS A 58 6.87 1.86 12.04
CA LYS A 58 6.02 2.60 11.10
C LYS A 58 6.37 2.27 9.65
N LEU A 59 7.64 2.30 9.29
CA LEU A 59 8.12 1.96 7.94
C LEU A 59 7.69 0.53 7.56
N GLU A 60 7.83 -0.42 8.46
CA GLU A 60 7.36 -1.79 8.24
C GLU A 60 5.84 -1.86 8.04
N SER A 61 5.07 -1.12 8.83
CA SER A 61 3.61 -1.09 8.70
C SER A 61 3.16 -0.55 7.33
N GLU A 62 3.78 0.53 6.87
CA GLU A 62 3.51 1.12 5.54
C GLU A 62 3.95 0.16 4.43
N LYS A 63 5.10 -0.51 4.59
CA LYS A 63 5.57 -1.51 3.63
C LYS A 63 4.60 -2.69 3.51
N ARG A 64 4.05 -3.19 4.62
CA ARG A 64 3.03 -4.27 4.59
C ARG A 64 1.77 -3.84 3.83
N LEU A 65 1.35 -2.59 3.99
CA LEU A 65 0.21 -2.05 3.26
C LEU A 65 0.51 -1.95 1.75
N ILE A 66 1.71 -1.52 1.40
CA ILE A 66 2.19 -1.46 0.01
C ILE A 66 2.26 -2.88 -0.58
N ASP A 67 2.84 -3.84 0.13
CA ASP A 67 2.97 -5.24 -0.31
C ASP A 67 1.58 -5.86 -0.55
N ALA A 68 0.61 -5.59 0.31
CA ALA A 68 -0.77 -6.05 0.12
C ALA A 68 -1.39 -5.48 -1.17
N ARG A 69 -1.15 -4.19 -1.47
CA ARG A 69 -1.63 -3.55 -2.71
C ARG A 69 -0.89 -4.05 -3.94
N HIS A 70 0.43 -4.27 -3.82
CA HIS A 70 1.25 -4.86 -4.87
C HIS A 70 0.72 -6.24 -5.26
N GLN A 71 0.49 -7.11 -4.28
CA GLN A 71 -0.05 -8.45 -4.52
C GLN A 71 -1.44 -8.40 -5.16
N GLN A 72 -2.31 -7.49 -4.70
CA GLN A 72 -3.63 -7.29 -5.30
C GLN A 72 -3.54 -6.90 -6.78
N LEU A 73 -2.73 -5.89 -7.13
CA LEU A 73 -2.51 -5.44 -8.51
C LEU A 73 -1.93 -6.54 -9.38
N GLN A 74 -0.97 -7.29 -8.85
CA GLN A 74 -0.32 -8.38 -9.57
C GLN A 74 -1.30 -9.51 -9.87
N THR A 75 -2.12 -9.94 -8.91
CA THR A 75 -3.12 -10.99 -9.12
C THR A 75 -4.18 -10.56 -10.14
N VAL A 76 -4.64 -9.29 -10.09
CA VAL A 76 -5.62 -8.78 -11.08
C VAL A 76 -5.01 -8.75 -12.48
N SER A 77 -3.77 -8.28 -12.63
CA SER A 77 -3.04 -8.25 -13.90
C SER A 77 -2.82 -9.65 -14.48
N GLN A 78 -2.44 -10.62 -13.64
CA GLN A 78 -2.27 -12.01 -14.07
C GLN A 78 -3.60 -12.64 -14.53
N LEU A 79 -4.69 -12.38 -13.79
CA LEU A 79 -6.01 -12.91 -14.12
C LEU A 79 -6.56 -12.28 -15.42
N SER A 80 -6.36 -10.97 -15.63
CA SER A 80 -6.75 -10.31 -16.89
C SER A 80 -5.95 -10.83 -18.08
N ALA A 81 -4.65 -11.06 -17.91
CA ALA A 81 -3.80 -11.65 -18.95
C ALA A 81 -4.24 -13.08 -19.31
N MET A 82 -4.57 -13.91 -18.32
CA MET A 82 -5.08 -15.26 -18.54
C MET A 82 -6.40 -15.26 -19.31
N MET A 83 -7.35 -14.40 -18.94
CA MET A 83 -8.62 -14.28 -19.67
C MET A 83 -8.39 -13.83 -21.12
N ALA A 84 -7.57 -12.79 -21.34
CA ALA A 84 -7.24 -12.33 -22.69
C ALA A 84 -6.59 -13.45 -23.54
N PHE A 85 -5.71 -14.25 -22.94
CA PHE A 85 -5.10 -15.40 -23.61
C PHE A 85 -6.15 -16.44 -24.02
N PHE A 86 -7.05 -16.84 -23.10
CA PHE A 86 -8.10 -17.81 -23.43
C PHE A 86 -9.01 -17.30 -24.55
N SER A 87 -9.38 -16.02 -24.53
CA SER A 87 -10.25 -15.44 -25.54
C SER A 87 -9.64 -15.47 -26.94
N ILE A 88 -8.33 -15.22 -27.06
CA ILE A 88 -7.61 -15.40 -28.34
C ILE A 88 -7.60 -16.87 -28.77
N MET A 89 -7.32 -17.80 -27.83
CA MET A 89 -7.31 -19.23 -28.14
C MET A 89 -8.68 -19.71 -28.65
N PHE A 90 -9.78 -19.27 -28.04
CA PHE A 90 -11.13 -19.59 -28.52
C PHE A 90 -11.41 -19.05 -29.92
N ILE A 91 -10.98 -17.82 -30.23
CA ILE A 91 -11.13 -17.24 -31.58
C ILE A 91 -10.37 -18.10 -32.62
N GLN A 92 -9.17 -18.56 -32.28
CA GLN A 92 -8.37 -19.42 -33.17
C GLN A 92 -9.01 -20.78 -33.38
N GLU A 93 -9.54 -21.41 -32.32
CA GLU A 93 -10.17 -22.72 -32.40
C GLU A 93 -11.43 -22.68 -33.28
N ILE A 94 -12.27 -21.65 -33.12
CA ILE A 94 -13.51 -21.49 -33.89
C ILE A 94 -13.23 -21.29 -35.38
N LYS A 95 -12.15 -20.60 -35.73
CA LYS A 95 -11.74 -20.44 -37.14
C LYS A 95 -11.46 -21.79 -37.81
N SER A 96 -11.02 -22.80 -37.05
CA SER A 96 -10.74 -24.13 -37.59
C SER A 96 -12.01 -24.96 -37.86
N LEU A 97 -13.13 -24.68 -37.18
CA LEU A 97 -14.42 -25.39 -37.28
C LEU A 97 -15.40 -24.83 -38.34
N GLN A 98 -14.97 -23.87 -39.16
CA GLN A 98 -15.85 -22.94 -39.90
C GLN A 98 -16.56 -23.51 -41.16
N SER A 99 -17.11 -24.72 -41.13
CA SER A 99 -17.74 -25.29 -42.34
C SER A 99 -19.22 -24.93 -42.56
N ASP A 100 -20.00 -24.52 -41.54
CA ASP A 100 -21.47 -24.36 -41.70
C ASP A 100 -22.15 -23.31 -40.77
N THR A 101 -21.44 -22.25 -40.34
CA THR A 101 -21.99 -21.26 -39.37
C THR A 101 -22.59 -20.02 -40.05
N SER A 102 -23.69 -19.49 -39.50
CA SER A 102 -24.32 -18.24 -39.95
C SER A 102 -23.40 -17.02 -39.75
N GLN A 103 -23.16 -16.25 -40.81
CA GLN A 103 -22.33 -15.04 -40.83
C GLN A 103 -22.64 -13.99 -39.73
N PRO A 104 -23.91 -13.65 -39.41
CA PRO A 104 -24.18 -12.60 -38.41
C PRO A 104 -23.72 -12.96 -37.00
N LEU A 105 -23.82 -14.23 -36.59
CA LEU A 105 -23.34 -14.68 -35.28
C LEU A 105 -21.82 -14.54 -35.15
N LEU A 106 -21.09 -14.81 -36.24
CA LEU A 106 -19.63 -14.72 -36.26
C LEU A 106 -19.15 -13.27 -36.14
N ILE A 107 -19.86 -12.32 -36.76
CA ILE A 107 -19.57 -10.88 -36.62
C ILE A 107 -19.81 -10.43 -35.18
N ILE A 108 -20.94 -10.80 -34.57
CA ILE A 108 -21.25 -10.43 -33.19
C ILE A 108 -20.24 -11.03 -32.21
N TYR A 109 -19.90 -12.32 -32.36
CA TYR A 109 -18.87 -12.96 -31.56
C TYR A 109 -17.51 -12.27 -31.70
N GLY A 110 -17.07 -11.98 -32.93
CA GLY A 110 -15.79 -11.32 -33.20
C GLY A 110 -15.71 -9.93 -32.57
N THR A 111 -16.78 -9.12 -32.68
CA THR A 111 -16.84 -7.79 -32.08
C THR A 111 -16.78 -7.82 -30.56
N VAL A 112 -17.54 -8.72 -29.91
CA VAL A 112 -17.52 -8.89 -28.45
C VAL A 112 -16.15 -9.40 -27.99
N GLY A 113 -15.56 -10.39 -28.68
CA GLY A 113 -14.25 -10.95 -28.32
C GLY A 113 -13.10 -9.94 -28.47
N VAL A 114 -13.11 -9.11 -29.50
CA VAL A 114 -12.10 -8.03 -29.64
C VAL A 114 -12.28 -6.97 -28.57
N LEU A 115 -13.52 -6.57 -28.26
CA LEU A 115 -13.80 -5.59 -27.21
C LEU A 115 -13.35 -6.10 -25.84
N GLU A 116 -13.62 -7.37 -25.54
CA GLU A 116 -13.13 -8.06 -24.34
C GLU A 116 -11.61 -8.02 -24.25
N PHE A 117 -10.92 -8.42 -25.33
CA PHE A 117 -9.46 -8.43 -25.39
C PHE A 117 -8.88 -7.03 -25.14
N LEU A 118 -9.43 -5.99 -25.78
CA LEU A 118 -8.99 -4.61 -25.58
C LEU A 118 -9.19 -4.15 -24.13
N CYS A 119 -10.34 -4.46 -23.52
CA CYS A 119 -10.59 -4.14 -22.11
C CYS A 119 -9.58 -4.83 -21.19
N MET A 120 -9.30 -6.13 -21.39
CA MET A 120 -8.35 -6.88 -20.57
C MET A 120 -6.90 -6.44 -20.77
N LEU A 121 -6.51 -6.11 -22.00
CA LEU A 121 -5.19 -5.58 -22.32
C LEU A 121 -4.98 -4.23 -21.62
N LEU A 122 -5.93 -3.30 -21.75
CA LEU A 122 -5.86 -1.99 -21.09
C LEU A 122 -5.85 -2.13 -19.56
N CYS A 123 -6.62 -3.05 -19.00
CA CYS A 123 -6.56 -3.40 -17.57
C CYS A 123 -5.16 -3.88 -17.15
N THR A 124 -4.57 -4.79 -17.93
CA THR A 124 -3.23 -5.34 -17.65
C THR A 124 -2.18 -4.22 -17.72
N LEU A 125 -2.23 -3.38 -18.75
CA LEU A 125 -1.31 -2.24 -18.93
C LEU A 125 -1.44 -1.20 -17.81
N THR A 126 -2.66 -0.85 -17.41
CA THR A 126 -2.87 0.08 -16.30
C THR A 126 -2.35 -0.50 -14.99
N CYS A 127 -2.57 -1.79 -14.72
CA CYS A 127 -2.02 -2.47 -13.54
C CYS A 127 -0.48 -2.52 -13.56
N THR A 128 0.17 -2.74 -14.71
CA THR A 128 1.64 -2.75 -14.79
C THR A 128 2.23 -1.36 -14.59
N LEU A 129 1.60 -0.30 -15.12
CA LEU A 129 1.99 1.08 -14.86
C LEU A 129 1.84 1.46 -13.38
N LEU A 130 0.75 1.03 -12.75
CA LEU A 130 0.54 1.21 -11.30
C LEU A 130 1.59 0.46 -10.47
N LEU A 131 1.93 -0.79 -10.85
CA LEU A 131 3.00 -1.54 -10.20
C LEU A 131 4.36 -0.84 -10.34
N LEU A 132 4.66 -0.26 -11.50
CA LEU A 132 5.90 0.50 -11.73
C LEU A 132 5.94 1.80 -10.90
N ALA A 133 4.81 2.51 -10.81
CA ALA A 133 4.69 3.68 -9.95
C ALA A 133 4.89 3.30 -8.47
N LEU A 134 4.29 2.18 -8.04
CA LEU A 134 4.39 1.67 -6.67
C LEU A 134 5.82 1.25 -6.33
N THR A 135 6.51 0.52 -7.20
CA THR A 135 7.91 0.12 -6.96
C THR A 135 8.83 1.34 -6.88
N ARG A 136 8.63 2.35 -7.74
CA ARG A 136 9.37 3.61 -7.67
C ARG A 136 9.11 4.37 -6.36
N PHE A 137 7.87 4.36 -5.87
CA PHE A 137 7.52 4.99 -4.61
C PHE A 137 8.22 4.32 -3.42
N VAL A 138 8.21 2.98 -3.38
CA VAL A 138 8.90 2.20 -2.35
C VAL A 138 10.40 2.46 -2.35
N THR A 139 11.03 2.53 -3.53
CA THR A 139 12.49 2.66 -3.62
C THR A 139 13.02 4.06 -3.37
N HIS A 140 12.27 5.11 -3.76
CA HIS A 140 12.83 6.47 -3.77
C HIS A 140 12.16 7.45 -2.82
N THR A 141 10.89 7.28 -2.47
CA THR A 141 10.13 8.30 -1.72
C THR A 141 9.74 7.84 -0.33
N LEU A 142 9.44 6.55 -0.13
CA LEU A 142 8.94 6.04 1.16
C LEU A 142 9.91 6.33 2.33
N ASP A 143 11.18 5.98 2.18
CA ASP A 143 12.21 6.21 3.21
C ASP A 143 12.40 7.71 3.50
N GLY A 144 12.30 8.55 2.47
CA GLY A 144 12.46 10.00 2.60
C GLY A 144 11.30 10.63 3.37
N GLU A 145 10.07 10.28 3.01
CA GLU A 145 8.86 10.77 3.67
C GLU A 145 8.82 10.32 5.13
N VAL A 146 9.03 9.03 5.43
CA VAL A 146 9.01 8.51 6.81
C VAL A 146 10.09 9.14 7.70
N ARG A 147 11.24 9.51 7.14
CA ARG A 147 12.30 10.22 7.89
C ARG A 147 11.96 11.67 8.21
N GLN A 148 11.12 12.32 7.40
CA GLN A 148 10.72 13.72 7.57
C GLN A 148 9.51 13.89 8.50
N LEU A 149 8.75 12.83 8.78
CA LEU A 149 7.61 12.88 9.70
C LEU A 149 8.06 13.22 11.13
N SER A 150 7.33 14.15 11.78
CA SER A 150 7.51 14.42 13.20
C SER A 150 6.98 13.29 14.07
N ASP A 151 7.48 13.15 15.31
CA ASP A 151 7.08 12.07 16.22
C ASP A 151 5.57 12.07 16.54
N ARG A 152 4.87 13.21 16.41
CA ARG A 152 3.42 13.31 16.59
C ARG A 152 2.63 12.83 15.37
N GLU A 153 3.18 13.02 14.17
CA GLU A 153 2.54 12.66 12.91
C GLU A 153 2.76 11.18 12.57
N LEU A 154 3.77 10.55 13.16
CA LEU A 154 4.13 9.15 12.94
C LEU A 154 2.95 8.19 13.18
N ASP A 155 2.13 8.46 14.19
CA ASP A 155 0.98 7.62 14.55
C ASP A 155 -0.29 7.96 13.74
N THR A 156 -0.38 9.17 13.18
CA THR A 156 -1.63 9.71 12.61
C THR A 156 -1.65 9.67 11.08
N VAL A 157 -0.51 9.91 10.44
CA VAL A 157 -0.40 10.08 8.99
C VAL A 157 0.12 8.79 8.34
N SER A 158 -0.49 8.37 7.23
CA SER A 158 0.01 7.29 6.37
C SER A 158 0.44 7.90 5.03
N PRO A 159 1.75 8.13 4.81
CA PRO A 159 2.25 8.79 3.61
C PRO A 159 1.92 8.01 2.34
N PHE A 160 1.83 6.68 2.43
CA PHE A 160 1.41 5.85 1.29
C PHE A 160 -0.05 6.11 0.90
N THR A 161 -0.95 6.18 1.87
CA THR A 161 -2.39 6.35 1.61
C THR A 161 -2.68 7.71 0.97
N ASP A 162 -2.02 8.77 1.45
CA ASP A 162 -2.16 10.10 0.88
C ASP A 162 -1.61 10.18 -0.56
N TRP A 163 -0.43 9.60 -0.80
CA TRP A 163 0.12 9.53 -2.15
C TRP A 163 -0.77 8.72 -3.10
N TRP A 164 -1.27 7.57 -2.65
CA TRP A 164 -2.11 6.67 -3.44
C TRP A 164 -3.42 7.33 -3.85
N THR A 165 -4.12 7.98 -2.92
CA THR A 165 -5.42 8.64 -3.20
C THR A 165 -5.26 9.78 -4.21
N ILE A 166 -4.16 10.55 -4.13
CA ILE A 166 -3.92 11.68 -5.04
C ILE A 166 -3.51 11.22 -6.44
N LYS A 167 -2.66 10.19 -6.56
CA LYS A 167 -2.00 9.83 -7.83
C LYS A 167 -2.54 8.57 -8.49
N CYS A 168 -2.94 7.58 -7.73
CA CYS A 168 -3.17 6.22 -8.22
C CYS A 168 -4.62 5.77 -8.12
N GLU A 169 -5.43 6.35 -7.22
CA GLU A 169 -6.79 5.88 -6.97
C GLU A 169 -7.67 5.97 -8.22
N GLN A 170 -7.61 7.06 -8.98
CA GLN A 170 -8.42 7.20 -10.20
C GLN A 170 -8.06 6.14 -11.25
N GLU A 171 -6.77 5.95 -11.52
CA GLU A 171 -6.27 4.95 -12.49
C GLU A 171 -6.59 3.52 -12.04
N TRP A 172 -6.49 3.24 -10.74
CA TRP A 172 -6.89 1.96 -10.18
C TRP A 172 -8.39 1.70 -10.36
N LEU A 173 -9.24 2.71 -10.14
CA LEU A 173 -10.68 2.57 -10.35
C LEU A 173 -11.02 2.34 -11.82
N LEU A 174 -10.32 3.00 -12.75
CA LEU A 174 -10.46 2.73 -14.19
C LEU A 174 -10.02 1.31 -14.53
N ALA A 175 -8.86 0.85 -14.06
CA ALA A 175 -8.38 -0.52 -14.26
C ALA A 175 -9.40 -1.55 -13.76
N TYR A 176 -9.95 -1.34 -12.56
CA TYR A 176 -10.97 -2.20 -11.98
C TYR A 176 -12.29 -2.19 -12.80
N GLN A 177 -12.69 -1.04 -13.33
CA GLN A 177 -13.86 -0.95 -14.21
C GLN A 177 -13.62 -1.71 -15.51
N LEU A 178 -12.46 -1.54 -16.14
CA LEU A 178 -12.06 -2.25 -17.36
C LEU A 178 -12.00 -3.77 -17.15
N PHE A 179 -11.46 -4.22 -16.01
CA PHE A 179 -11.47 -5.63 -15.63
C PHE A 179 -12.89 -6.18 -15.55
N ARG A 180 -13.80 -5.44 -14.90
CA ARG A 180 -15.19 -5.85 -14.70
C ARG A 180 -15.98 -5.88 -16.01
N THR A 181 -15.79 -4.88 -16.88
CA THR A 181 -16.42 -4.85 -18.20
C THR A 181 -15.89 -5.97 -19.08
N GLY A 182 -14.57 -6.20 -19.06
CA GLY A 182 -13.93 -7.32 -19.76
C GLY A 182 -14.50 -8.67 -19.31
N ALA A 183 -14.56 -8.93 -18.00
CA ALA A 183 -15.08 -10.19 -17.48
C ALA A 183 -16.55 -10.43 -17.87
N SER A 184 -17.34 -9.34 -17.99
CA SER A 184 -18.71 -9.42 -18.48
C SER A 184 -18.76 -9.78 -19.97
N PHE A 185 -17.92 -9.16 -20.80
CA PHE A 185 -17.83 -9.51 -22.22
C PHE A 185 -17.36 -10.95 -22.42
N PHE A 186 -16.45 -11.46 -21.59
CA PHE A 186 -16.00 -12.86 -21.64
C PHE A 186 -17.17 -13.85 -21.45
N LEU A 187 -18.04 -13.62 -20.47
CA LEU A 187 -19.21 -14.48 -20.25
C LEU A 187 -20.21 -14.42 -21.42
N VAL A 188 -20.38 -13.25 -22.03
CA VAL A 188 -21.20 -13.10 -23.25
C VAL A 188 -20.56 -13.84 -24.42
N ALA A 189 -19.24 -13.70 -24.60
CA ALA A 189 -18.48 -14.38 -25.64
C ALA A 189 -18.63 -15.90 -25.50
N VAL A 190 -18.44 -16.47 -24.31
CA VAL A 190 -18.65 -17.91 -24.05
C VAL A 190 -20.07 -18.36 -24.39
N GLY A 191 -21.08 -17.54 -24.05
CA GLY A 191 -22.47 -17.79 -24.43
C GLY A 191 -22.63 -17.87 -25.96
N LEU A 192 -22.06 -16.92 -26.71
CA LEU A 192 -22.10 -16.89 -28.17
C LEU A 192 -21.33 -18.06 -28.81
N VAL A 193 -20.16 -18.42 -28.26
CA VAL A 193 -19.37 -19.57 -28.73
C VAL A 193 -20.16 -20.87 -28.64
N SER A 194 -21.00 -21.03 -27.61
CA SER A 194 -21.82 -22.23 -27.45
C SER A 194 -22.78 -22.46 -28.62
N TRP A 195 -23.22 -21.38 -29.30
CA TRP A 195 -24.07 -21.48 -30.50
C TRP A 195 -23.26 -21.83 -31.76
N ILE A 196 -21.99 -21.43 -31.80
CA ILE A 196 -21.08 -21.73 -32.91
C ILE A 196 -20.56 -23.17 -32.83
N VAL A 197 -20.28 -23.67 -31.64
CA VAL A 197 -19.71 -25.02 -31.44
C VAL A 197 -20.80 -26.10 -31.45
N PHE A 198 -21.94 -25.88 -30.80
CA PHE A 198 -23.00 -26.88 -30.67
C PHE A 198 -24.13 -26.71 -31.69
N VAL A 199 -23.82 -26.36 -32.94
CA VAL A 199 -24.82 -26.18 -34.02
C VAL A 199 -25.78 -27.38 -34.13
N ARG A 200 -25.28 -28.59 -33.86
CA ARG A 200 -26.06 -29.84 -33.94
C ARG A 200 -26.96 -30.12 -32.73
N SER A 201 -26.71 -29.52 -31.56
CA SER A 201 -27.47 -29.75 -30.33
C SER A 201 -27.93 -28.43 -29.71
N THR A 202 -29.11 -27.99 -30.11
CA THR A 202 -29.72 -26.74 -29.61
C THR A 202 -29.95 -26.75 -28.10
N VAL A 203 -30.24 -27.92 -27.51
CA VAL A 203 -30.42 -28.08 -26.06
C VAL A 203 -29.14 -27.73 -25.30
N ALA A 204 -27.97 -28.15 -25.80
CA ALA A 204 -26.69 -27.87 -25.16
C ALA A 204 -26.35 -26.37 -25.19
N SER A 205 -26.55 -25.70 -26.33
CA SER A 205 -26.32 -24.25 -26.45
C SER A 205 -27.24 -23.43 -25.52
N VAL A 206 -28.51 -23.83 -25.39
CA VAL A 206 -29.47 -23.16 -24.49
C VAL A 206 -29.03 -23.29 -23.04
N VAL A 207 -28.64 -24.48 -22.59
CA VAL A 207 -28.18 -24.69 -21.20
C VAL A 207 -26.94 -23.85 -20.89
N VAL A 208 -25.94 -23.85 -21.77
CA VAL A 208 -24.73 -23.04 -21.59
C VAL A 208 -25.05 -21.54 -21.56
N SER A 209 -25.92 -21.07 -22.46
CA SER A 209 -26.35 -19.66 -22.48
C SER A 209 -27.08 -19.25 -21.20
N VAL A 210 -27.97 -20.10 -20.68
CA VAL A 210 -28.67 -19.86 -19.40
C VAL A 210 -27.68 -19.79 -18.25
N LEU A 211 -26.70 -20.70 -18.19
CA LEU A 211 -25.66 -20.68 -17.17
C LEU A 211 -24.79 -19.41 -17.26
N CYS A 212 -24.42 -18.97 -18.47
CA CYS A 212 -23.71 -17.72 -18.69
C CYS A 212 -24.52 -16.49 -18.24
N VAL A 213 -25.83 -16.46 -18.52
CA VAL A 213 -26.72 -15.38 -18.07
C VAL A 213 -26.87 -15.39 -16.54
N CYS A 214 -27.06 -16.56 -15.92
CA CYS A 214 -27.07 -16.68 -14.46
C CYS A 214 -25.74 -16.23 -13.85
N GLY A 215 -24.61 -16.59 -14.45
CA GLY A 215 -23.27 -16.15 -14.07
C GLY A 215 -23.10 -14.64 -14.17
N LEU A 216 -23.56 -14.03 -15.28
CA LEU A 216 -23.55 -12.58 -15.50
C LEU A 216 -24.41 -11.84 -14.49
N LEU A 217 -25.61 -12.33 -14.19
CA LEU A 217 -26.51 -11.74 -13.21
C LEU A 217 -25.92 -11.86 -11.80
N TYR A 218 -25.37 -13.02 -11.45
CA TYR A 218 -24.68 -13.21 -10.18
C TYR A 218 -23.49 -12.25 -10.05
N TYR A 219 -22.65 -12.16 -11.09
CA TYR A 219 -21.49 -11.28 -11.12
C TYR A 219 -21.88 -9.79 -10.98
N ASN A 220 -22.82 -9.31 -11.78
CA ASN A 220 -23.24 -7.91 -11.74
C ASN A 220 -24.06 -7.56 -10.49
N LEU A 221 -24.95 -8.43 -10.03
CA LEU A 221 -25.84 -8.11 -8.91
C LEU A 221 -25.22 -8.36 -7.54
N ARG A 222 -24.37 -9.38 -7.37
CA ARG A 222 -23.76 -9.68 -6.06
C ARG A 222 -22.39 -9.03 -5.90
N ILE A 223 -21.54 -9.13 -6.90
CA ILE A 223 -20.16 -8.62 -6.81
C ILE A 223 -20.21 -7.11 -7.07
N ALA A 224 -20.76 -6.65 -8.19
CA ALA A 224 -20.72 -5.21 -8.48
C ALA A 224 -21.50 -4.33 -7.47
N SER A 225 -22.52 -4.86 -6.77
CA SER A 225 -23.28 -4.11 -5.76
C SER A 225 -22.56 -4.02 -4.41
N ARG A 226 -21.98 -5.13 -3.91
CA ARG A 226 -21.28 -5.16 -2.62
C ARG A 226 -20.00 -4.33 -2.66
N TRP A 227 -19.25 -4.41 -3.75
CA TRP A 227 -17.96 -3.74 -3.88
C TRP A 227 -18.10 -2.26 -4.31
N ARG A 228 -19.30 -1.80 -4.69
CA ARG A 228 -19.55 -0.39 -5.06
C ARG A 228 -19.28 0.59 -3.92
N TYR A 229 -19.44 0.16 -2.67
CA TYR A 229 -19.19 0.98 -1.49
C TYR A 229 -17.70 1.16 -1.18
N LEU A 230 -16.87 0.18 -1.56
CA LEU A 230 -15.41 0.23 -1.38
C LEU A 230 -14.68 1.03 -2.47
N VAL A 231 -15.38 1.34 -3.56
CA VAL A 231 -14.89 2.07 -4.73
C VAL A 231 -15.26 3.56 -4.69
N LYS A 232 -16.15 3.96 -3.78
CA LYS A 232 -16.40 5.40 -3.59
C LYS A 232 -15.15 6.00 -2.95
N PRO A 233 -14.50 6.98 -3.60
CA PRO A 233 -13.38 7.66 -2.98
C PRO A 233 -13.88 8.21 -1.65
N SER A 234 -13.13 7.96 -0.57
CA SER A 234 -13.38 8.65 0.69
C SER A 234 -13.28 10.13 0.36
N SER A 235 -14.40 10.86 0.45
CA SER A 235 -14.39 12.31 0.30
C SER A 235 -13.63 12.86 1.49
N SER A 236 -12.30 12.87 1.39
CA SER A 236 -11.44 13.46 2.40
C SER A 236 -11.70 14.95 2.34
N ARG A 237 -12.55 15.40 3.26
CA ARG A 237 -12.88 16.78 3.54
C ARG A 237 -11.56 17.46 3.86
N ARG A 238 -11.00 18.19 2.89
CA ARG A 238 -9.92 19.15 3.10
C ARG A 238 -10.41 20.12 4.18
N MET A 239 -10.11 19.85 5.45
CA MET A 239 -10.08 20.88 6.48
C MET A 239 -8.82 21.68 6.17
N SER A 240 -8.98 22.68 5.31
CA SER A 240 -8.06 23.80 5.20
C SER A 240 -7.98 24.42 6.59
N VAL A 241 -6.93 24.08 7.33
CA VAL A 241 -6.52 24.81 8.52
C VAL A 241 -6.20 26.23 8.05
N PRO A 242 -6.90 27.27 8.52
CA PRO A 242 -6.47 28.63 8.27
C PRO A 242 -5.15 28.83 9.04
N LEU A 243 -4.08 29.15 8.32
CA LEU A 243 -2.84 29.60 8.92
C LEU A 243 -3.11 30.93 9.65
N PRO A 244 -2.54 31.13 10.86
CA PRO A 244 -2.56 32.41 11.55
C PRO A 244 -1.75 33.49 10.82
#